data_AF-A0A9X1NNB6-F1
#
_entry.id   AF-A0A9X1NNB6-F1
#
_cell.length_a   1.000
_cell.length_b   1.000
_cell.length_c   1.000
_cell.angle_alpha   90.00
_cell.angle_beta   90.00
_cell.angle_gamma   90.00
#
_symmetry.space_group_name_H-M   'P 1'
#
loop_
_entity.id
_entity.type
_entity.pdbx_description
1 polymer ?
#
loop_
_entity_poly.entity_id
_entity_poly.type
_entity_poly.pdbx_seq_one_letter_code
_entity_poly.pdbx_strand_id
1 'polypeptide(L)'
;MRALERKVEECGRENSAEWIGAVNPRLNQGPEFRTNCGDCSRAFATTVQSDRVAAASGDSRLGESPSEMWEWTGVPVANHISQSDPEELDNFQDEAYQHVADQVKQQPAGTVALVWVRWEDLKVGDQRIDQGAHWFNAEVTDQGLRWADAQWGTYAGWPPVYGTRITAIGSLYRRPGETQWRT
;
A
#
# COMPACT_ATOMS: atom_id res chain seq x y z
N MET A 1 -11.31 13.09 9.47
CA MET A 1 -11.99 11.98 10.15
C MET A 1 -13.47 11.89 9.75
N ARG A 2 -14.30 12.90 10.08
CA ARG A 2 -15.75 12.89 9.79
C ARG A 2 -16.18 12.51 8.36
N ALA A 3 -15.40 12.85 7.34
CA ALA A 3 -15.74 12.51 5.95
C ALA A 3 -15.56 11.02 5.63
N LEU A 4 -14.51 10.39 6.15
CA LEU A 4 -14.25 8.97 5.96
C LEU A 4 -15.26 8.13 6.76
N GLU A 5 -15.46 8.47 8.03
CA GLU A 5 -16.45 7.81 8.90
C GLU A 5 -17.84 7.82 8.27
N ARG A 6 -18.31 9.00 7.85
CA ARG A 6 -19.60 9.14 7.17
C ARG A 6 -19.69 8.30 5.90
N LYS A 7 -18.64 8.29 5.06
CA LYS A 7 -18.63 7.47 3.85
C LYS A 7 -18.73 5.98 4.19
N VAL A 8 -17.96 5.50 5.15
CA VAL A 8 -18.02 4.09 5.59
C VAL A 8 -19.40 3.76 6.17
N GLU A 9 -20.03 4.66 6.91
CA GLU A 9 -21.41 4.49 7.41
C GLU A 9 -22.45 4.45 6.28
N GLU A 10 -22.29 5.29 5.25
CA GLU A 10 -23.22 5.40 4.12
C GLU A 10 -23.13 4.22 3.15
N CYS A 11 -21.92 3.80 2.81
CA CYS A 11 -21.68 2.80 1.77
C CYS A 11 -21.27 1.43 2.30
N GLY A 12 -20.93 1.29 3.58
CA GLY A 12 -20.39 0.04 4.11
C GLY A 12 -18.86 -0.07 3.97
N ARG A 13 -18.25 -0.82 4.88
CA ARG A 13 -16.78 -0.96 4.98
C ARG A 13 -16.22 -1.81 3.85
N GLU A 14 -16.98 -2.80 3.42
CA GLU A 14 -16.71 -3.69 2.30
C GLU A 14 -16.67 -2.97 0.94
N ASN A 15 -17.21 -1.74 0.86
CA ASN A 15 -17.24 -0.95 -0.37
C ASN A 15 -16.04 0.01 -0.43
N SER A 16 -14.83 -0.55 -0.33
CA SER A 16 -13.54 0.16 -0.32
C SER A 16 -13.40 1.23 -1.40
N ALA A 17 -13.89 0.96 -2.62
CA ALA A 17 -13.85 1.90 -3.74
C ALA A 17 -14.56 3.25 -3.46
N GLU A 18 -15.60 3.25 -2.64
CA GLU A 18 -16.43 4.43 -2.37
C GLU A 18 -15.81 5.38 -1.32
N TRP A 19 -14.98 4.84 -0.43
CA TRP A 19 -14.43 5.59 0.70
C TRP A 19 -12.92 5.79 0.68
N ILE A 20 -12.16 5.03 -0.12
CA ILE A 20 -10.69 5.08 -0.15
C ILE A 20 -10.12 6.49 -0.37
N GLY A 21 -10.75 7.31 -1.22
CA GLY A 21 -10.32 8.69 -1.48
C GLY A 21 -10.42 9.62 -0.26
N ALA A 22 -11.12 9.20 0.80
CA ALA A 22 -11.22 9.95 2.05
C ALA A 22 -10.18 9.51 3.11
N VAL A 23 -9.36 8.48 2.83
CA VAL A 23 -8.34 7.97 3.78
C VAL A 23 -7.25 9.00 4.05
N ASN A 24 -6.82 9.75 3.03
CA ASN A 24 -5.86 10.84 3.17
C ASN A 24 -6.52 12.24 3.04
N PRO A 25 -7.26 12.71 4.05
CA PRO A 25 -8.05 13.94 3.95
C PRO A 25 -7.21 15.22 3.84
N ARG A 26 -5.89 15.12 4.05
CA ARG A 26 -4.97 16.26 4.12
C ARG A 26 -3.92 16.25 3.02
N LEU A 27 -4.08 15.42 1.99
CA LEU A 27 -3.13 15.27 0.87
C LEU A 27 -2.54 16.60 0.38
N ASN A 28 -3.34 17.66 0.28
CA ASN A 28 -2.92 18.96 -0.25
C ASN A 28 -2.42 19.97 0.81
N GLN A 29 -2.25 19.56 2.07
CA GLN A 29 -1.94 20.49 3.18
C GLN A 29 -0.45 20.60 3.53
N GLY A 30 0.41 19.74 2.96
CA GLY A 30 1.84 19.74 3.29
C GLY A 30 2.58 18.53 2.73
N PRO A 31 3.93 18.55 2.70
CA PRO A 31 4.74 17.41 2.29
C PRO A 31 4.46 16.16 3.14
N GLU A 32 4.28 16.30 4.44
CA GLU A 32 3.97 15.21 5.38
C GLU A 32 2.66 14.48 5.07
N PHE A 33 1.78 15.07 4.25
CA PHE A 33 0.54 14.41 3.80
C PHE A 33 0.63 13.89 2.35
N ARG A 34 1.72 14.20 1.64
CA ARG A 34 2.00 13.71 0.28
C ARG A 34 3.00 12.56 0.26
N THR A 35 3.77 12.38 1.32
CA THR A 35 4.82 11.34 1.44
C THR A 35 4.55 10.43 2.64
N ASN A 36 3.28 10.13 2.90
CA ASN A 36 2.80 9.32 4.02
C ASN A 36 2.15 8.01 3.55
N CYS A 37 2.63 7.43 2.46
CA CYS A 37 2.02 6.26 1.83
C CYS A 37 1.94 5.08 2.81
N GLY A 38 2.93 4.92 3.71
CA GLY A 38 2.89 3.91 4.76
C GLY A 38 1.74 4.11 5.75
N ASP A 39 1.53 5.33 6.23
CA ASP A 39 0.41 5.66 7.12
C ASP A 39 -0.94 5.52 6.41
N CYS A 40 -1.03 5.92 5.14
CA CYS A 40 -2.23 5.70 4.31
C CYS A 40 -2.54 4.20 4.15
N SER A 41 -1.51 3.39 3.85
CA SER A 41 -1.65 1.94 3.68
C SER A 41 -2.14 1.24 4.96
N ARG A 42 -1.63 1.68 6.11
CA ARG A 42 -2.07 1.19 7.43
C ARG A 42 -3.47 1.66 7.80
N ALA A 43 -3.82 2.91 7.50
CA ALA A 43 -5.13 3.49 7.74
C ALA A 43 -6.21 2.77 6.91
N PHE A 44 -5.91 2.45 5.65
CA PHE A 44 -6.74 1.61 4.80
C PHE A 44 -6.94 0.21 5.42
N ALA A 45 -5.86 -0.51 5.76
CA ALA A 45 -5.95 -1.84 6.35
C ALA A 45 -6.72 -1.86 7.68
N THR A 46 -6.55 -0.83 8.52
CA THR A 46 -7.35 -0.65 9.75
C THR A 46 -8.82 -0.48 9.43
N THR A 47 -9.14 0.36 8.45
CA THR A 47 -10.51 0.63 8.04
C THR A 47 -11.15 -0.59 7.40
N VAL A 48 -10.46 -1.43 6.65
CA VAL A 48 -11.07 -2.67 6.10
C VAL A 48 -11.34 -3.72 7.19
N GLN A 49 -10.42 -3.90 8.13
CA GLN A 49 -10.35 -5.15 8.93
C GLN A 49 -10.69 -5.00 10.42
N SER A 50 -11.13 -3.83 10.88
CA SER A 50 -11.50 -3.60 12.28
C SER A 50 -12.78 -2.79 12.37
N ASP A 51 -13.41 -2.68 13.53
CA ASP A 51 -14.56 -1.77 13.72
C ASP A 51 -14.17 -0.28 13.72
N ARG A 52 -12.88 0.02 13.78
CA ARG A 52 -12.36 1.38 13.75
C ARG A 52 -12.25 1.89 12.33
N VAL A 53 -12.70 3.12 12.10
CA VAL A 53 -12.39 3.88 10.88
C VAL A 53 -11.15 4.72 11.14
N ALA A 54 -10.15 4.61 10.26
CA ALA A 54 -8.87 5.28 10.43
C ALA A 54 -8.53 6.13 9.20
N ALA A 55 -8.28 7.42 9.43
CA ALA A 55 -7.72 8.32 8.43
C ALA A 55 -6.22 8.50 8.67
N ALA A 56 -5.46 8.69 7.60
CA ALA A 56 -4.04 9.00 7.69
C ALA A 56 -3.81 10.31 8.45
N SER A 57 -2.86 10.26 9.39
CA SER A 57 -2.43 11.36 10.23
C SER A 57 -1.31 12.20 9.60
N GLY A 58 -0.75 11.73 8.49
CA GLY A 58 0.46 12.31 7.91
C GLY A 58 1.71 11.72 8.55
N ASP A 59 2.84 11.93 7.91
CA ASP A 59 4.13 11.40 8.35
C ASP A 59 5.25 12.43 8.14
N SER A 60 5.77 12.95 9.25
CA SER A 60 6.88 13.90 9.25
C SER A 60 8.24 13.26 8.98
N ARG A 61 8.34 11.93 9.05
CA ARG A 61 9.56 11.18 8.68
C ARG A 61 9.64 10.92 7.17
N LEU A 62 8.55 11.24 6.44
CA LEU A 62 8.42 11.08 4.99
C LEU A 62 8.68 9.63 4.56
N GLY A 63 8.22 8.68 5.38
CA GLY A 63 8.74 7.34 5.41
C GLY A 63 8.05 6.39 4.44
N GLU A 64 8.88 5.86 3.55
CA GLU A 64 8.56 4.80 2.61
C GLU A 64 9.33 3.51 2.97
N SER A 65 9.85 3.43 4.20
CA SER A 65 10.82 2.40 4.59
C SER A 65 10.17 1.14 5.18
N PRO A 66 10.70 -0.07 4.87
CA PRO A 66 10.36 -1.32 5.56
C PRO A 66 10.51 -1.26 7.08
N SER A 67 11.54 -0.55 7.58
CA SER A 67 11.81 -0.43 9.00
C SER A 67 10.72 0.30 9.76
N GLU A 68 10.19 1.38 9.20
CA GLU A 68 9.12 2.13 9.85
C GLU A 68 7.80 1.36 9.84
N MET A 69 7.50 0.68 8.73
CA MET A 69 6.34 -0.20 8.72
C MET A 69 6.47 -1.29 9.79
N TRP A 70 7.66 -1.85 10.01
CA TRP A 70 7.90 -2.78 11.12
C TRP A 70 7.68 -2.14 12.51
N GLU A 71 8.06 -0.87 12.71
CA GLU A 71 7.78 -0.15 13.96
C GLU A 71 6.27 -0.08 14.24
N TRP A 72 5.45 0.20 13.21
CA TRP A 72 3.99 0.33 13.32
C TRP A 72 3.22 -1.00 13.28
N THR A 73 3.80 -2.04 12.69
CA THR A 73 3.10 -3.31 12.51
C THR A 73 3.56 -4.34 13.52
N GLY A 74 4.83 -4.30 13.89
CA GLY A 74 5.52 -5.38 14.60
C GLY A 74 5.78 -6.60 13.74
N VAL A 75 5.45 -6.56 12.44
CA VAL A 75 5.59 -7.66 11.49
C VAL A 75 6.63 -7.26 10.46
N PRO A 76 7.69 -8.07 10.27
CA PRO A 76 8.67 -7.76 9.25
C PRO A 76 8.06 -7.89 7.86
N VAL A 77 8.53 -7.07 6.92
CA VAL A 77 8.25 -7.29 5.50
C VAL A 77 8.76 -8.68 5.12
N ALA A 78 7.88 -9.50 4.55
CA ALA A 78 8.19 -10.82 4.04
C ALA A 78 8.08 -10.82 2.51
N ASN A 79 8.25 -12.00 1.89
CA ASN A 79 8.02 -12.22 0.46
C ASN A 79 8.75 -11.19 -0.42
N HIS A 80 9.99 -10.89 -0.04
CA HIS A 80 10.80 -9.86 -0.67
C HIS A 80 11.60 -10.45 -1.84
N ILE A 81 11.46 -9.84 -3.01
CA ILE A 81 12.27 -10.13 -4.19
C ILE A 81 12.77 -8.82 -4.81
N SER A 82 13.93 -8.88 -5.46
CA SER A 82 14.58 -7.71 -6.05
C SER A 82 15.34 -8.07 -7.32
N GLN A 83 15.43 -7.11 -8.24
CA GLN A 83 16.23 -7.17 -9.46
C GLN A 83 17.07 -5.89 -9.57
N SER A 84 18.34 -6.05 -9.95
CA SER A 84 19.29 -4.96 -10.13
C SER A 84 19.74 -4.76 -11.57
N ASP A 85 19.51 -5.74 -12.46
CA ASP A 85 19.79 -5.64 -13.89
C ASP A 85 18.70 -4.80 -14.59
N PRO A 86 19.05 -3.61 -15.14
CA PRO A 86 18.09 -2.74 -15.83
C PRO A 86 17.42 -3.38 -17.05
N GLU A 87 18.07 -4.34 -17.70
CA GLU A 87 17.54 -5.02 -18.89
C GLU A 87 16.42 -6.01 -18.53
N GLU A 88 16.39 -6.48 -17.27
CA GLU A 88 15.40 -7.44 -16.77
C GLU A 88 14.24 -6.77 -16.01
N LEU A 89 14.26 -5.45 -15.81
CA LEU A 89 13.27 -4.77 -14.96
C LEU A 89 11.84 -4.84 -15.48
N ASP A 90 11.66 -4.88 -16.81
CA ASP A 90 10.32 -4.96 -17.40
C ASP A 90 9.68 -6.33 -17.09
N ASN A 91 10.44 -7.42 -17.30
CA ASN A 91 10.01 -8.77 -16.93
C ASN A 91 9.82 -8.90 -15.41
N PHE A 92 10.77 -8.35 -14.64
CA PHE A 92 10.75 -8.39 -13.20
C PHE A 92 9.52 -7.71 -12.61
N GLN A 93 9.04 -6.60 -13.17
CA GLN A 93 7.85 -5.91 -12.66
C GLN A 93 6.61 -6.82 -12.65
N ASP A 94 6.37 -7.51 -13.76
CA ASP A 94 5.22 -8.42 -13.88
C ASP A 94 5.38 -9.62 -12.96
N GLU A 95 6.57 -10.22 -12.91
CA GLU A 95 6.91 -11.32 -12.00
C GLU A 95 6.76 -10.93 -10.53
N ALA A 96 7.17 -9.70 -10.17
CA ALA A 96 7.12 -9.16 -8.83
C ALA A 96 5.68 -8.99 -8.34
N TYR A 97 4.81 -8.41 -9.17
CA TYR A 97 3.39 -8.29 -8.80
C TYR A 97 2.68 -9.65 -8.80
N GLN A 98 3.06 -10.57 -9.68
CA GLN A 98 2.54 -11.93 -9.66
C GLN A 98 2.98 -12.69 -8.41
N HIS A 99 4.22 -12.50 -7.96
CA HIS A 99 4.75 -13.09 -6.73
C HIS A 99 3.91 -12.69 -5.51
N VAL A 100 3.58 -11.41 -5.37
CA VAL A 100 2.67 -10.94 -4.30
C VAL A 100 1.27 -11.52 -4.48
N ALA A 101 0.74 -11.52 -5.72
CA ALA A 101 -0.59 -12.07 -5.99
C ALA A 101 -0.70 -13.55 -5.59
N ASP A 102 0.29 -14.38 -5.92
CA ASP A 102 0.28 -15.81 -5.62
C ASP A 102 0.26 -16.09 -4.11
N GLN A 103 0.90 -15.23 -3.31
CA GLN A 103 0.90 -15.32 -1.85
C GLN A 103 -0.43 -14.91 -1.23
N VAL A 104 -1.04 -13.85 -1.76
CA VAL A 104 -2.18 -13.18 -1.11
C VAL A 104 -3.52 -13.70 -1.62
N LYS A 105 -3.64 -14.09 -2.90
CA LYS A 105 -4.92 -14.47 -3.53
C LYS A 105 -5.59 -15.71 -2.94
N GLN A 106 -4.83 -16.55 -2.22
CA GLN A 106 -5.35 -17.75 -1.56
C GLN A 106 -5.81 -17.50 -0.11
N GLN A 107 -5.60 -16.29 0.41
CA GLN A 107 -6.07 -15.91 1.73
C GLN A 107 -7.59 -15.65 1.70
N PRO A 108 -8.31 -15.71 2.84
CA PRO A 108 -9.74 -15.41 2.87
C PRO A 108 -10.03 -13.96 2.48
N ALA A 109 -11.23 -13.72 1.91
CA ALA A 109 -11.73 -12.38 1.65
C ALA A 109 -11.70 -11.50 2.91
N GLY A 110 -11.35 -10.23 2.74
CA GLY A 110 -11.04 -9.29 3.83
C GLY A 110 -9.58 -9.35 4.31
N THR A 111 -8.74 -10.22 3.74
CA THR A 111 -7.29 -10.12 3.92
C THR A 111 -6.77 -8.88 3.22
N VAL A 112 -5.93 -8.11 3.90
CA VAL A 112 -5.24 -6.94 3.34
C VAL A 112 -3.74 -7.14 3.47
N ALA A 113 -3.04 -7.11 2.35
CA ALA A 113 -1.59 -7.00 2.31
C ALA A 113 -1.18 -5.52 2.25
N LEU A 114 -0.16 -5.15 3.01
CA LEU A 114 0.60 -3.91 2.85
C LEU A 114 1.79 -4.27 1.96
N VAL A 115 1.86 -3.63 0.81
CA VAL A 115 2.84 -3.92 -0.24
C VAL A 115 3.80 -2.75 -0.35
N TRP A 116 5.08 -3.04 -0.22
CA TRP A 116 6.18 -2.11 -0.38
C TRP A 116 6.87 -2.33 -1.72
N VAL A 117 7.23 -1.25 -2.40
CA VAL A 117 8.06 -1.31 -3.61
C VAL A 117 9.19 -0.29 -3.55
N ARG A 118 10.30 -0.59 -4.21
CA ARG A 118 11.38 0.36 -4.49
C ARG A 118 11.37 0.72 -5.97
N TRP A 119 11.38 2.01 -6.28
CA TRP A 119 11.43 2.49 -7.66
C TRP A 119 12.85 2.37 -8.25
N GLU A 120 12.93 2.21 -9.56
CA GLU A 120 14.19 2.38 -10.30
C GLU A 120 14.66 3.84 -10.19
N ASP A 121 15.95 4.04 -9.90
CA ASP A 121 16.55 5.38 -9.93
C ASP A 121 16.45 5.99 -11.33
N LEU A 122 16.11 7.27 -11.40
CA LEU A 122 16.13 8.01 -12.66
C LEU A 122 17.59 8.34 -13.03
N LYS A 123 18.01 7.95 -14.23
CA LYS A 123 19.32 8.34 -14.80
C LYS A 123 19.20 9.63 -15.59
N VAL A 124 19.97 10.65 -15.20
CA VAL A 124 20.08 11.94 -15.90
C VAL A 124 21.56 12.22 -16.18
N GLY A 125 21.99 11.92 -17.40
CA GLY A 125 23.43 11.92 -17.73
C GLY A 125 24.17 10.90 -16.86
N ASP A 126 25.23 11.36 -16.17
CA ASP A 126 26.02 10.53 -15.24
C ASP A 126 25.43 10.49 -13.82
N GLN A 127 24.32 11.19 -13.56
CA GLN A 127 23.69 11.23 -12.23
C GLN A 127 22.58 10.16 -12.10
N ARG A 128 22.50 9.57 -10.90
CA ARG A 128 21.37 8.75 -10.45
C ARG A 128 20.56 9.55 -9.43
N ILE A 129 19.27 9.69 -9.68
CA ILE A 129 18.32 10.38 -8.81
C ILE A 129 17.43 9.33 -8.18
N ASP A 130 17.53 9.20 -6.85
CA ASP A 130 16.65 8.31 -6.08
C ASP A 130 15.18 8.70 -6.30
N GLN A 131 14.38 7.75 -6.78
CA GLN A 131 12.94 7.92 -7.00
C GLN A 131 12.12 7.54 -5.76
N GLY A 132 12.75 7.00 -4.72
CA GLY A 132 12.11 6.59 -3.48
C GLY A 132 11.51 5.19 -3.56
N ALA A 133 10.57 4.95 -2.66
CA ALA A 133 9.79 3.74 -2.51
C ALA A 133 8.30 4.08 -2.45
N HIS A 134 7.43 3.10 -2.24
CA HIS A 134 6.00 3.36 -2.03
C HIS A 134 5.34 2.25 -1.25
N TRP A 135 4.24 2.60 -0.58
CA TRP A 135 3.37 1.66 0.10
C TRP A 135 1.95 1.76 -0.44
N PHE A 136 1.38 0.61 -0.78
CA PHE A 136 -0.02 0.49 -1.17
C PHE A 136 -0.58 -0.83 -0.62
N ASN A 137 -1.80 -1.19 -0.99
CA ASN A 137 -2.45 -2.39 -0.51
C ASN A 137 -2.90 -3.32 -1.63
N ALA A 138 -2.90 -4.61 -1.30
CA ALA A 138 -3.64 -5.63 -2.03
C ALA A 138 -4.77 -6.14 -1.12
N GLU A 139 -6.03 -5.93 -1.51
CA GLU A 139 -7.21 -6.39 -0.78
C GLU A 139 -7.77 -7.64 -1.45
N VAL A 140 -7.93 -8.72 -0.69
CA VAL A 140 -8.65 -9.91 -1.15
C VAL A 140 -10.13 -9.67 -0.97
N THR A 141 -10.87 -9.67 -2.09
CA THR A 141 -12.33 -9.57 -2.11
C THR A 141 -12.93 -10.88 -2.63
N ASP A 142 -14.25 -11.03 -2.51
CA ASP A 142 -14.96 -12.15 -3.13
C ASP A 142 -14.86 -12.17 -4.66
N GLN A 143 -14.47 -11.05 -5.27
CA GLN A 143 -14.26 -10.89 -6.72
C GLN A 143 -12.79 -11.07 -7.13
N GLY A 144 -11.90 -11.37 -6.19
CA GLY A 144 -10.46 -11.49 -6.41
C GLY A 144 -9.66 -10.33 -5.80
N LEU A 145 -8.41 -10.19 -6.26
CA LEU A 145 -7.45 -9.25 -5.69
C LEU A 145 -7.65 -7.84 -6.26
N ARG A 146 -7.71 -6.85 -5.37
CA ARG A 146 -7.86 -5.43 -5.70
C ARG A 146 -6.62 -4.66 -5.29
N TRP A 147 -6.17 -3.77 -6.17
CA TRP A 147 -5.15 -2.77 -5.83
C TRP A 147 -5.84 -1.57 -5.17
N ALA A 148 -5.34 -1.18 -4.00
CA ALA A 148 -5.77 0.00 -3.28
C ALA A 148 -4.56 0.89 -2.98
N ASP A 149 -4.58 2.14 -3.48
CA ASP A 149 -3.65 3.20 -3.11
C ASP A 149 -4.42 4.31 -2.41
N ALA A 150 -4.43 4.25 -1.08
CA ALA A 150 -5.18 5.16 -0.24
C ALA A 150 -4.54 6.55 -0.10
N GLN A 151 -3.29 6.72 -0.55
CA GLN A 151 -2.66 8.05 -0.62
C GLN A 151 -3.33 8.89 -1.70
N TRP A 152 -3.58 8.28 -2.86
CA TRP A 152 -4.17 8.93 -4.04
C TRP A 152 -5.66 8.64 -4.25
N GLY A 153 -6.23 7.71 -3.48
CA GLY A 153 -7.63 7.31 -3.61
C GLY A 153 -7.91 6.34 -4.77
N THR A 154 -6.89 5.62 -5.24
CA THR A 154 -7.03 4.67 -6.35
C THR A 154 -7.52 3.33 -5.86
N TYR A 155 -8.56 2.80 -6.48
CA TYR A 155 -9.03 1.43 -6.27
C TYR A 155 -9.32 0.76 -7.61
N ALA A 156 -8.59 -0.30 -7.94
CA ALA A 156 -8.63 -0.91 -9.27
C ALA A 156 -8.37 -2.42 -9.22
N GLY A 157 -8.42 -3.08 -10.37
CA GLY A 157 -7.96 -4.45 -10.51
C GLY A 157 -6.45 -4.56 -10.25
N TRP A 158 -6.03 -5.67 -9.64
CA TRP A 158 -4.61 -6.02 -9.56
C TRP A 158 -4.09 -6.45 -10.95
N PRO A 159 -2.82 -6.16 -11.34
CA PRO A 159 -1.76 -5.48 -10.59
C PRO A 159 -1.86 -3.94 -10.59
N PRO A 160 -1.11 -3.25 -9.70
CA PRO A 160 -1.01 -1.80 -9.73
C PRO A 160 -0.34 -1.29 -11.00
N VAL A 161 -0.71 -0.07 -11.41
CA VAL A 161 -0.13 0.60 -12.58
C VAL A 161 0.52 1.90 -12.14
N TYR A 162 1.86 1.90 -12.14
CA TYR A 162 2.68 3.09 -11.89
C TYR A 162 3.53 3.40 -13.13
N GLY A 163 3.96 4.66 -13.26
CA GLY A 163 4.77 5.12 -14.39
C GLY A 163 6.27 4.80 -14.28
N THR A 164 6.71 4.26 -13.14
CA THR A 164 8.12 3.97 -12.85
C THR A 164 8.27 2.49 -12.54
N ARG A 165 9.30 1.86 -13.13
CA ARG A 165 9.63 0.45 -12.90
C ARG A 165 10.06 0.22 -11.47
N ILE A 166 9.83 -0.99 -10.96
CA ILE A 166 10.28 -1.39 -9.63
C ILE A 166 11.57 -2.20 -9.70
N THR A 167 12.41 -2.03 -8.69
CA THR A 167 13.64 -2.82 -8.47
C THR A 167 13.50 -3.79 -7.29
N ALA A 168 12.51 -3.58 -6.44
CA ALA A 168 12.18 -4.49 -5.35
C ALA A 168 10.69 -4.41 -5.01
N ILE A 169 10.17 -5.52 -4.49
CA ILE A 169 8.84 -5.60 -3.88
C ILE A 169 8.95 -6.43 -2.60
N GLY A 170 8.10 -6.11 -1.62
CA GLY A 170 7.90 -6.92 -0.44
C GLY A 170 6.46 -6.76 0.06
N SER A 171 6.00 -7.71 0.85
CA SER A 171 4.67 -7.61 1.43
C SER A 171 4.59 -8.22 2.82
N LEU A 172 3.64 -7.73 3.59
CA LEU A 172 3.14 -8.33 4.81
C LEU A 172 1.63 -8.25 4.75
N TYR A 173 0.94 -9.23 5.30
CA TYR A 173 -0.52 -9.23 5.31
C TYR A 173 -1.06 -9.59 6.68
N ARG A 174 -2.32 -9.22 6.85
CA ARG A 174 -3.13 -9.57 8.01
C ARG A 174 -4.43 -10.17 7.52
N ARG A 175 -4.87 -11.26 8.14
CA ARG A 175 -6.14 -11.92 7.83
C ARG A 175 -7.30 -11.29 8.60
N PRO A 176 -8.55 -11.49 8.17
CA PRO A 176 -9.72 -11.15 8.98
C PRO A 176 -9.63 -11.74 10.38
N GLY A 177 -9.94 -10.94 11.40
CA GLY A 177 -9.89 -11.36 12.81
C GLY A 177 -8.51 -11.31 13.47
N GLU A 178 -7.42 -11.14 12.71
CA GLU A 178 -6.12 -10.79 13.28
C GLU A 178 -6.15 -9.28 13.60
N THR A 179 -6.15 -8.90 14.88
CA THR A 179 -6.39 -7.49 15.28
C THR A 179 -5.14 -6.74 15.73
N GLN A 180 -4.02 -7.42 15.99
CA GLN A 180 -2.82 -6.79 16.56
C GLN A 180 -1.81 -6.38 15.47
N TRP A 181 -1.90 -5.13 15.01
CA TRP A 181 -0.71 -4.36 14.62
C TRP A 181 -0.20 -3.64 15.87
N ARG A 182 1.10 -3.31 15.95
CA ARG A 182 1.66 -2.46 17.03
C ARG A 182 1.10 -1.03 16.89
N THR A 183 -0.06 -0.80 17.49
CA THR A 183 -0.84 0.46 17.51
C THR A 183 -0.05 1.74 17.26
#